data_AF-A0A1G3A2M6-F1
#
_entry.id   AF-A0A1G3A2M6-F1
#
_cell.length_a   1.000
_cell.length_b   1.000
_cell.length_c   1.000
_cell.angle_alpha   90.00
_cell.angle_beta   90.00
_cell.angle_gamma   90.00
#
_symmetry.space_group_name_H-M   'P 1'
#
loop_
_entity.id
_entity.type
_entity.pdbx_description
1 polymer ?
#
loop_
_entity_poly.entity_id
_entity_poly.type
_entity_poly.pdbx_seq_one_letter_code
_entity_poly.pdbx_strand_id
1 'polypeptide(L)'
;MVKGVKRTSIYDEIGWVGLLNVVWSSTPHHIKPFAVPYGLCVYRHALKASSTLQQLLGLHTREYMSSKLFRLFRPRFHRVKHVLQAYGIGI
;
A
#
# COMPACT_ATOMS: atom_id res chain seq x y z
N MET A 1 19.39 -22.12 0.22
CA MET A 1 18.26 -21.74 -0.66
C MET A 1 16.98 -22.30 -0.06
N VAL A 2 16.29 -21.52 0.77
CA VAL A 2 15.02 -21.96 1.38
C VAL A 2 13.97 -21.93 0.28
N LYS A 3 13.37 -23.09 -0.02
CA LYS A 3 12.19 -23.23 -0.88
C LYS A 3 11.05 -22.43 -0.24
N GLY A 4 11.00 -21.14 -0.56
CA GLY A 4 10.01 -20.23 -0.02
C GLY A 4 8.66 -20.57 -0.61
N VAL A 5 7.71 -20.94 0.24
CA VAL A 5 6.27 -20.88 -0.03
C VAL A 5 6.02 -19.67 -0.92
N LYS A 6 5.43 -19.85 -2.12
CA LYS A 6 4.89 -18.73 -2.91
C LYS A 6 3.80 -18.08 -2.06
N ARG A 7 4.19 -17.22 -1.12
CA ARG A 7 3.29 -16.30 -0.46
C ARG A 7 2.90 -15.31 -1.55
N THR A 8 1.73 -15.51 -2.14
CA THR A 8 1.10 -14.50 -2.98
C THR A 8 1.08 -13.21 -2.18
N SER A 9 1.83 -12.22 -2.68
CA SER A 9 1.85 -10.90 -2.08
C SER A 9 0.57 -10.17 -2.46
N ILE A 10 0.13 -9.20 -1.66
CA ILE A 10 -1.04 -8.38 -1.98
C ILE A 10 -0.90 -7.76 -3.39
N TYR A 11 0.33 -7.39 -3.76
CA TYR A 11 0.63 -6.87 -5.09
C TYR A 11 0.42 -7.90 -6.22
N ASP A 12 0.67 -9.19 -5.97
CA ASP A 12 0.47 -10.25 -6.96
C ASP A 12 -1.03 -10.48 -7.24
N GLU A 13 -1.88 -10.29 -6.23
CA GLU A 13 -3.33 -10.43 -6.35
C GLU A 13 -4.01 -9.24 -7.02
N ILE A 14 -3.68 -8.01 -6.60
CA ILE A 14 -4.33 -6.79 -7.14
C ILE A 14 -3.65 -6.26 -8.42
N GLY A 15 -2.42 -6.67 -8.67
CA GLY A 15 -1.59 -6.21 -9.76
C GLY A 15 -1.27 -4.71 -9.74
N TRP A 16 -0.76 -4.22 -10.88
CA TRP A 16 -0.42 -2.80 -11.05
C TRP A 16 -1.66 -1.89 -11.02
N VAL A 17 -2.78 -2.34 -11.57
CA VAL A 17 -4.04 -1.57 -11.61
C VAL A 17 -4.60 -1.39 -10.20
N GLY A 18 -4.57 -2.44 -9.37
CA GLY A 18 -4.98 -2.36 -7.98
C GLY A 18 -4.08 -1.45 -7.16
N LEU A 19 -2.76 -1.52 -7.35
CA LEU A 19 -1.81 -0.59 -6.73
C LEU A 19 -2.15 0.88 -7.09
N LEU A 20 -2.41 1.16 -8.36
CA LEU A 20 -2.73 2.50 -8.83
C LEU A 20 -4.06 2.98 -8.23
N ASN A 21 -5.08 2.12 -8.17
CA ASN A 21 -6.35 2.43 -7.54
C ASN A 21 -6.21 2.71 -6.03
N VAL A 22 -5.42 1.89 -5.32
CA VAL A 22 -5.12 2.06 -3.88
C VAL A 22 -4.49 3.43 -3.63
N VAL A 23 -3.44 3.77 -4.37
CA VAL A 23 -2.74 5.06 -4.22
C VAL A 23 -3.68 6.20 -4.62
N TRP A 24 -4.32 6.12 -5.78
CA TRP A 24 -5.19 7.17 -6.30
C TRP A 24 -6.38 7.49 -5.39
N SER A 25 -6.97 6.47 -4.77
CA SER A 25 -8.12 6.60 -3.85
C SER A 25 -7.70 7.08 -2.46
N SER A 26 -6.49 6.76 -2.02
CA SER A 26 -5.97 7.11 -0.69
C SER A 26 -5.24 8.46 -0.64
N THR A 27 -4.80 8.98 -1.79
CA THR A 27 -4.13 10.27 -1.92
C THR A 27 -5.14 11.44 -2.01
N PRO A 28 -4.99 12.51 -1.19
CA PRO A 28 -5.79 13.72 -1.29
C PRO A 28 -5.60 14.44 -2.65
N HIS A 29 -6.70 14.97 -3.21
CA HIS A 29 -6.72 15.51 -4.57
C HIS A 29 -5.69 16.63 -4.81
N HIS A 30 -5.45 17.48 -3.81
CA HIS A 30 -4.55 18.64 -3.92
C HIS A 30 -3.06 18.29 -4.02
N ILE A 31 -2.66 17.09 -3.59
CA ILE A 31 -1.25 16.66 -3.62
C ILE A 31 -1.00 15.51 -4.60
N LYS A 32 -2.02 15.08 -5.35
CA LYS A 32 -1.92 13.95 -6.29
C LYS A 32 -0.70 13.95 -7.21
N PRO A 33 -0.32 15.03 -7.91
CA PRO A 33 0.81 14.96 -8.86
C PRO A 33 2.14 14.59 -8.21
N PHE A 34 2.36 14.96 -6.93
CA PHE A 34 3.59 14.64 -6.20
C PHE A 34 3.45 13.41 -5.31
N ALA A 35 2.27 13.23 -4.70
CA ALA A 35 2.00 12.17 -3.75
C ALA A 35 1.69 10.83 -4.43
N VAL A 36 1.15 10.82 -5.65
CA VAL A 36 0.86 9.59 -6.40
C VAL A 36 2.15 8.87 -6.83
N PRO A 37 3.15 9.49 -7.48
CA PRO A 37 4.37 8.78 -7.86
C PRO A 37 5.16 8.30 -6.62
N TYR A 38 5.21 9.11 -5.57
CA TYR A 38 5.81 8.70 -4.28
C TYR A 38 5.04 7.54 -3.65
N GLY A 39 3.72 7.65 -3.58
CA GLY A 39 2.82 6.64 -3.04
C GLY A 39 2.90 5.33 -3.81
N LEU A 40 2.96 5.36 -5.14
CA LEU A 40 3.16 4.19 -6.00
C LEU A 40 4.46 3.47 -5.66
N CYS A 41 5.57 4.19 -5.50
CA CYS A 41 6.85 3.58 -5.19
C CYS A 41 6.83 2.90 -3.81
N VAL A 42 6.36 3.61 -2.77
CA VAL A 42 6.33 3.07 -1.41
C VAL A 42 5.30 1.95 -1.27
N TYR A 43 4.08 2.13 -1.77
CA TYR A 43 3.04 1.10 -1.71
C TYR A 43 3.37 -0.12 -2.56
N ARG A 44 4.09 0.02 -3.69
CA ARG A 44 4.56 -1.14 -4.45
C ARG A 44 5.49 -2.00 -3.59
N HIS A 45 6.45 -1.39 -2.90
CA HIS A 45 7.33 -2.11 -1.99
C HIS A 45 6.55 -2.70 -0.81
N ALA A 46 5.66 -1.93 -0.20
CA ALA A 46 4.86 -2.38 0.95
C ALA A 46 3.92 -3.55 0.59
N LEU A 47 3.23 -3.49 -0.55
CA LEU A 47 2.31 -4.52 -1.02
C LEU A 47 3.02 -5.78 -1.53
N LYS A 48 4.25 -5.66 -2.04
CA LYS A 48 5.10 -6.82 -2.34
C LYS A 48 5.66 -7.48 -1.08
N ALA A 49 5.96 -6.67 -0.06
CA ALA A 49 6.50 -7.14 1.21
C ALA A 49 5.43 -7.65 2.19
N SER A 50 4.14 -7.42 1.91
CA SER A 50 3.03 -7.86 2.75
C SER A 50 2.14 -8.86 2.02
N SER A 51 1.72 -9.89 2.75
CA SER A 51 0.72 -10.86 2.30
C SER A 51 -0.63 -10.64 2.99
N THR A 52 -0.67 -9.84 4.07
CA THR A 52 -1.90 -9.55 4.82
C THR A 52 -2.04 -8.07 5.17
N LEU A 53 -3.28 -7.62 5.39
CA LEU A 53 -3.59 -6.25 5.80
C LEU A 53 -2.86 -5.83 7.09
N GLN A 54 -2.67 -6.77 8.03
CA GLN A 54 -1.95 -6.53 9.29
C GLN A 54 -0.47 -6.22 9.06
N GLN A 55 0.19 -6.95 8.16
CA GLN A 55 1.59 -6.67 7.79
C GLN A 55 1.69 -5.32 7.07
N LEU A 56 0.75 -5.01 6.18
CA LEU A 56 0.70 -3.72 5.49
C LEU A 56 0.49 -2.57 6.48
N LEU A 57 -0.37 -2.73 7.50
CA LEU A 57 -0.57 -1.75 8.57
C LEU A 57 0.71 -1.53 9.38
N GLY A 58 1.44 -2.59 9.69
CA GLY A 58 2.73 -2.51 10.39
C GLY A 58 3.76 -1.70 9.60
N LEU A 59 3.93 -2.00 8.31
CA LEU A 59 4.82 -1.26 7.42
C LEU A 59 4.39 0.21 7.28
N HIS A 60 3.10 0.46 7.07
CA HIS A 60 2.55 1.82 6.98
C HIS A 60 2.79 2.62 8.27
N THR A 61 2.63 2.00 9.44
CA THR A 61 2.84 2.65 10.74
C THR A 61 4.32 2.95 10.98
N ARG A 62 5.20 2.02 10.60
CA ARG A 62 6.65 2.22 10.67
C ARG A 62 7.11 3.37 9.77
N GLU A 63 6.60 3.44 8.54
CA GLU A 63 6.91 4.51 7.60
C GLU A 63 6.35 5.86 8.07
N TYR A 64 5.17 5.85 8.68
CA TYR A 64 4.57 7.03 9.31
C TYR A 64 5.42 7.58 10.47
N MET A 65 5.97 6.69 11.31
CA MET A 65 6.83 7.10 12.42
C MET A 65 8.19 7.60 11.92
N SER A 66 8.75 6.95 10.90
CA SER A 66 10.09 7.23 10.39
C SER A 66 10.18 8.46 9.48
N SER A 67 9.18 8.70 8.61
CA SER A 67 9.30 9.66 7.51
C SER A 67 8.36 10.87 7.62
N LYS A 68 8.93 12.08 7.71
CA LYS A 68 8.18 13.35 7.62
C LYS A 68 7.46 13.50 6.27
N LEU A 69 8.07 13.06 5.16
CA LEU A 69 7.46 13.08 3.83
C LEU A 69 6.20 12.20 3.78
N PHE A 70 6.21 11.05 4.46
CA PHE A 70 5.06 10.17 4.55
C PHE A 70 3.92 10.80 5.38
N ARG A 71 4.26 11.61 6.39
CA ARG A 71 3.28 12.41 7.13
C ARG A 71 2.71 13.55 6.29
N LEU A 72 3.51 14.14 5.40
CA LEU A 72 3.07 15.23 4.51
C LEU A 72 2.16 14.71 3.38
N PHE A 73 2.52 13.58 2.77
CA PHE A 73 1.79 12.95 1.67
C PHE A 73 0.73 11.94 2.11
N ARG A 74 0.40 11.94 3.42
CA ARG A 74 -0.35 10.92 4.16
C ARG A 74 -1.46 10.25 3.33
N PRO A 75 -1.20 9.04 2.82
CA PRO A 75 -2.25 8.19 2.26
C PRO A 75 -3.18 7.78 3.41
N ARG A 76 -4.49 7.95 3.24
CA ARG A 76 -5.44 7.54 4.29
C ARG A 76 -5.53 6.02 4.32
N PHE A 77 -4.89 5.36 5.29
CA PHE A 77 -4.89 3.89 5.42
C PHE A 77 -6.30 3.28 5.46
N HIS A 78 -7.28 3.98 6.04
CA HIS A 78 -8.67 3.51 6.02
C HIS A 78 -9.22 3.32 4.59
N ARG A 79 -8.86 4.22 3.65
CA ARG A 79 -9.23 4.07 2.24
C ARG A 79 -8.48 2.95 1.56
N VAL A 80 -7.19 2.78 1.89
CA VAL A 80 -6.37 1.67 1.41
C VAL A 80 -6.99 0.33 1.82
N LYS A 81 -7.36 0.20 3.10
CA LYS A 81 -8.06 -0.97 3.62
C LYS A 81 -9.36 -1.22 2.85
N HIS A 82 -10.18 -0.19 2.66
CA HIS A 82 -11.45 -0.32 1.94
C HIS A 82 -11.26 -0.79 0.48
N VAL A 83 -10.26 -0.25 -0.22
CA VAL A 83 -9.95 -0.66 -1.60
C VAL A 83 -9.43 -2.10 -1.62
N LEU A 84 -8.55 -2.48 -0.70
CA LEU A 84 -8.01 -3.85 -0.64
C LEU A 84 -9.09 -4.86 -0.26
N GLN A 85 -10.01 -4.52 0.64
CA GLN A 85 -11.18 -5.34 0.93
C GLN A 85 -12.08 -5.54 -0.30
N ALA A 86 -12.23 -4.51 -1.15
CA ALA A 86 -12.96 -4.64 -2.41
C ALA A 86 -12.30 -5.61 -3.41
N TYR A 87 -10.99 -5.83 -3.30
CA TYR A 87 -10.26 -6.86 -4.05
C TYR A 87 -10.30 -8.25 -3.38
N GLY A 88 -11.06 -8.42 -2.30
CA GLY A 88 -11.12 -9.68 -1.54
C GLY A 88 -9.96 -9.88 -0.57
N ILE A 89 -9.09 -8.87 -0.41
CA ILE A 89 -7.93 -8.95 0.47
C ILE A 89 -8.36 -8.50 1.86
N GLY A 90 -8.71 -9.49 2.68
CA GLY A 90 -9.09 -9.24 4.06
C GLY A 90 -9.80 -10.42 4.70
N ILE A 91 -9.00 -11.38 5.19
CA ILE A 91 -9.08 -12.03 6.50
C ILE A 91 -7.64 -12.36 6.91
#